data_AF-A0A8R1ICX8-F1
#
_entry.id   AF-A0A8R1ICX8-F1
#
_cell.length_a   1.000
_cell.length_b   1.000
_cell.length_c   1.000
_cell.angle_alpha   90.00
_cell.angle_beta   90.00
_cell.angle_gamma   90.00
#
_symmetry.space_group_name_H-M   'P 1'
#
loop_
_entity.id
_entity.type
_entity.pdbx_description
1 polymer ?
#
loop_
_entity_poly.entity_id
_entity_poly.type
_entity_poly.pdbx_seq_one_letter_code
_entity_poly.pdbx_strand_id
1 'polypeptide(L)'
;MSSIQCLNPKAELARHAAALELNISGARGLQDVMRSNLGPKGTLKMLVSGAGDIKLTKDGNVLLHEMAIQHPTASMIAKASTAQDDVTGDGTTSTVLLIGELLKQAEDLVLEGLHPRLVTEGFEWANAKTIAFLEKFKKAAPTVERDLLVEVCRTALRTKLHQKLADHITECVVDAVLAIRRDGEEPDLHMIEKMEMHHDSDMDT
;
A
#
# COMPACT_ATOMS: atom_id res chain seq x y z
N MET A 1 22.40 -0.42 35.21
CA MET A 1 22.24 0.70 34.26
C MET A 1 22.70 0.25 32.89
N SER A 2 21.92 0.54 31.85
CA SER A 2 22.30 0.32 30.47
C SER A 2 23.61 1.08 30.18
N SER A 3 24.62 0.44 29.57
CA SER A 3 25.88 1.08 29.14
C SER A 3 25.67 2.34 28.29
N ILE A 4 24.52 2.47 27.63
CA ILE A 4 24.11 3.63 26.83
C ILE A 4 23.48 4.74 27.69
N GLN A 5 22.79 4.39 28.79
CA GLN A 5 22.27 5.41 29.73
C GLN A 5 23.40 6.11 30.49
N CYS A 6 24.59 5.50 30.53
CA CYS A 6 25.81 6.17 31.00
C CYS A 6 26.31 7.25 30.03
N LEU A 7 25.95 7.19 28.74
CA LEU A 7 26.33 8.17 27.72
C LEU A 7 25.30 9.30 27.58
N ASN A 8 24.01 8.96 27.59
CA ASN A 8 22.93 9.95 27.54
C ASN A 8 21.77 9.56 28.49
N PRO A 9 21.51 10.36 29.55
CA PRO A 9 20.45 10.07 30.51
C PRO A 9 19.04 10.09 29.92
N LYS A 10 18.81 10.80 28.80
CA LYS A 10 17.50 10.93 28.14
C LYS A 10 17.27 9.91 27.01
N ALA A 11 18.18 8.96 26.82
CA ALA A 11 18.05 7.98 25.76
C ALA A 11 17.03 6.88 26.12
N GLU A 12 15.98 6.75 25.32
CA GLU A 12 15.06 5.63 25.36
C GLU A 12 15.67 4.42 24.63
N LEU A 13 15.47 3.22 25.18
CA LEU A 13 16.10 2.01 24.65
C LEU A 13 15.19 0.80 24.85
N ALA A 14 14.90 0.10 23.76
CA ALA A 14 14.38 -1.26 23.78
C ALA A 14 15.54 -2.25 23.53
N ARG A 15 15.60 -3.35 24.29
CA ARG A 15 16.66 -4.38 24.17
C ARG A 15 16.08 -5.76 23.89
N HIS A 16 16.83 -6.58 23.16
CA HIS A 16 16.56 -8.00 22.94
C HIS A 16 15.10 -8.25 22.50
N ALA A 17 14.40 -9.16 23.18
CA ALA A 17 13.02 -9.53 22.89
C ALA A 17 12.04 -8.33 22.97
N ALA A 18 12.26 -7.40 23.90
CA ALA A 18 11.39 -6.23 24.03
C ALA A 18 11.44 -5.30 22.81
N ALA A 19 12.58 -5.24 22.10
CA ALA A 19 12.68 -4.50 20.84
C ALA A 19 11.89 -5.20 19.72
N LEU A 20 11.92 -6.53 19.69
CA LEU A 20 11.16 -7.31 18.71
C LEU A 20 9.65 -7.15 18.93
N GLU A 21 9.19 -7.29 20.17
CA GLU A 21 7.78 -7.13 20.55
C GLU A 21 7.26 -5.71 20.21
N LEU A 22 8.04 -4.67 20.53
CA LEU A 22 7.70 -3.29 20.18
C LEU A 22 7.57 -3.10 18.66
N ASN A 23 8.50 -3.67 17.88
CA ASN A 23 8.44 -3.61 16.42
C ASN A 23 7.19 -4.30 15.85
N ILE A 24 6.87 -5.49 16.34
CA ILE A 24 5.73 -6.29 15.87
C ILE A 24 4.42 -5.60 16.27
N SER A 25 4.33 -5.09 17.50
CA SER A 25 3.17 -4.32 17.98
C SER A 25 2.91 -3.08 17.12
N GLY A 26 3.95 -2.31 16.79
CA GLY A 26 3.83 -1.15 15.90
C GLY A 26 3.35 -1.52 14.49
N ALA A 27 3.85 -2.61 13.93
CA ALA A 27 3.42 -3.11 12.62
C ALA A 27 1.96 -3.60 12.63
N ARG A 28 1.59 -4.34 13.68
CA ARG A 28 0.23 -4.87 13.89
C ARG A 28 -0.78 -3.74 14.08
N GLY A 29 -0.45 -2.72 14.86
CA GLY A 29 -1.30 -1.54 15.04
C GLY A 29 -1.58 -0.83 13.71
N LEU A 30 -0.56 -0.67 12.86
CA LEU A 30 -0.74 -0.09 11.53
C LEU A 30 -1.57 -0.99 10.61
N GLN A 31 -1.34 -2.31 10.65
CA GLN A 31 -2.12 -3.30 9.91
C GLN A 31 -3.61 -3.22 10.26
N ASP A 32 -3.95 -3.19 11.56
CA ASP A 32 -5.34 -3.17 12.01
C ASP A 32 -6.06 -1.87 11.60
N VAL A 33 -5.36 -0.73 11.62
CA VAL A 33 -5.88 0.53 11.06
C VAL A 33 -6.11 0.41 9.56
N MET A 34 -5.19 -0.18 8.81
CA MET A 34 -5.29 -0.26 7.35
C MET A 34 -6.26 -1.34 6.84
N ARG A 35 -6.54 -2.37 7.63
CA ARG A 35 -7.37 -3.51 7.21
C ARG A 35 -8.75 -3.10 6.73
N SER A 36 -9.36 -2.09 7.35
CA SER A 36 -10.68 -1.58 6.96
C SER A 36 -10.71 -0.98 5.55
N ASN A 37 -9.57 -0.58 4.99
CA ASN A 37 -9.50 0.12 3.71
C ASN A 37 -9.38 -0.84 2.52
N LEU A 38 -9.07 -2.12 2.76
CA LEU A 38 -8.77 -3.07 1.68
C LEU A 38 -10.04 -3.48 0.89
N GLY A 39 -9.92 -3.47 -0.44
CA GLY A 39 -10.92 -4.00 -1.37
C GLY A 39 -12.11 -3.06 -1.63
N PRO A 40 -13.03 -3.40 -2.54
CA PRO A 40 -14.13 -2.51 -2.96
C PRO A 40 -15.14 -2.22 -1.84
N LYS A 41 -15.28 -3.13 -0.88
CA LYS A 41 -16.13 -2.95 0.32
C LYS A 41 -15.40 -2.28 1.49
N GLY A 42 -14.14 -1.88 1.31
CA GLY A 42 -13.40 -1.14 2.32
C GLY A 42 -14.01 0.24 2.58
N THR A 43 -13.84 0.74 3.80
CA THR A 43 -14.39 2.01 4.28
C THR A 43 -13.51 3.19 3.89
N LEU A 44 -14.13 4.32 3.55
CA LEU A 44 -13.43 5.61 3.42
C LEU A 44 -13.04 6.13 4.81
N LYS A 45 -11.85 6.70 4.93
CA LYS A 45 -11.42 7.38 6.15
C LYS A 45 -11.47 8.89 5.95
N MET A 46 -12.05 9.58 6.93
CA MET A 46 -12.02 11.03 7.03
C MET A 46 -10.87 11.42 7.94
N LEU A 47 -9.94 12.19 7.41
CA LEU A 47 -8.83 12.79 8.14
C LEU A 47 -9.11 14.27 8.30
N VAL A 48 -8.92 14.80 9.51
CA VAL A 48 -9.10 16.21 9.81
C VAL A 48 -7.77 16.76 10.28
N SER A 49 -7.25 17.76 9.56
CA SER A 49 -6.00 18.43 9.90
C SER A 49 -6.18 19.35 11.11
N GLY A 50 -5.09 19.77 11.74
CA GLY A 50 -5.15 20.75 12.84
C GLY A 50 -5.73 22.12 12.41
N ALA A 51 -5.68 22.44 11.11
CA ALA A 51 -6.30 23.64 10.54
C ALA A 51 -7.79 23.46 10.24
N GLY A 52 -8.33 22.24 10.35
CA GLY A 52 -9.70 21.90 10.02
C GLY A 52 -9.91 21.42 8.58
N ASP A 53 -8.85 21.19 7.81
CA ASP A 53 -8.96 20.64 6.45
C ASP A 53 -9.44 19.20 6.53
N ILE A 54 -10.46 18.87 5.74
CA ILE A 54 -11.06 17.55 5.71
C ILE A 54 -10.59 16.84 4.45
N LYS A 55 -9.90 15.72 4.62
CA LYS A 55 -9.47 14.85 3.52
C LYS A 55 -10.12 13.49 3.64
N LEU A 56 -10.91 13.14 2.64
CA LEU A 56 -11.57 11.84 2.53
C LEU A 56 -10.75 10.96 1.59
N THR A 57 -10.23 9.84 2.09
CA THR A 57 -9.47 8.93 1.24
C THR A 57 -9.61 7.47 1.66
N LYS A 58 -9.49 6.60 0.66
CA LYS A 58 -9.31 5.17 0.83
C LYS A 58 -7.87 4.74 0.53
N ASP A 59 -7.10 5.62 -0.10
CA ASP A 59 -5.74 5.32 -0.50
C ASP A 59 -4.83 5.16 0.73
N GLY A 60 -4.10 4.05 0.77
CA GLY A 60 -3.16 3.75 1.83
C GLY A 60 -2.03 4.77 1.88
N ASN A 61 -1.47 5.17 0.72
CA ASN A 61 -0.33 6.09 0.70
C ASN A 61 -0.73 7.48 1.23
N VAL A 62 -1.86 8.02 0.76
CA VAL A 62 -2.38 9.30 1.26
C VAL A 62 -2.65 9.22 2.76
N LEU A 63 -3.26 8.14 3.24
CA LEU A 63 -3.53 7.99 4.67
C LEU A 63 -2.25 7.93 5.51
N LEU A 64 -1.21 7.24 5.05
CA LEU A 64 0.08 7.16 5.74
C LEU A 64 0.81 8.49 5.78
N HIS A 65 0.67 9.31 4.74
CA HIS A 65 1.34 10.60 4.66
C HIS A 65 0.69 11.66 5.56
N GLU A 66 -0.64 11.63 5.67
CA GLU A 66 -1.42 12.56 6.48
C GLU A 66 -1.42 12.18 7.97
N MET A 67 -1.20 10.91 8.31
CA MET A 67 -1.11 10.46 9.69
C MET A 67 0.23 10.83 10.34
N ALA A 68 0.18 11.46 11.51
CA ALA A 68 1.37 11.71 12.34
C ALA A 68 1.83 10.41 13.04
N ILE A 69 2.59 9.58 12.32
CA ILE A 69 3.10 8.31 12.86
C ILE A 69 4.29 8.56 13.80
N GLN A 70 4.10 8.25 15.09
CA GLN A 70 5.16 8.36 16.11
C GLN A 70 6.04 7.11 16.21
N HIS A 71 5.46 5.93 15.94
CA HIS A 71 6.18 4.66 16.12
C HIS A 71 7.26 4.49 15.03
N PRO A 72 8.55 4.30 15.39
CA PRO A 72 9.63 4.22 14.41
C PRO A 72 9.44 3.14 13.35
N THR A 73 9.00 1.95 13.77
CA THR A 73 8.74 0.81 12.87
C THR A 73 7.60 1.08 11.92
N ALA A 74 6.51 1.71 12.38
CA ALA A 74 5.40 2.09 11.52
C ALA A 74 5.82 3.17 10.51
N SER A 75 6.72 4.09 10.89
CA SER A 75 7.31 5.07 9.96
C SER A 75 8.16 4.38 8.88
N MET A 76 8.92 3.34 9.21
CA MET A 76 9.65 2.55 8.20
C MET A 76 8.71 1.82 7.25
N ILE A 77 7.64 1.20 7.78
CA ILE A 77 6.62 0.53 6.96
C ILE A 77 5.90 1.54 6.05
N ALA A 78 5.60 2.73 6.57
CA ALA A 78 4.99 3.80 5.78
C ALA A 78 5.87 4.20 4.59
N LYS A 79 7.18 4.36 4.81
CA LYS A 79 8.13 4.65 3.72
C LYS A 79 8.20 3.53 2.68
N ALA A 80 8.15 2.27 3.10
CA ALA A 80 8.09 1.14 2.18
C ALA A 80 6.80 1.16 1.33
N SER A 81 5.67 1.55 1.93
CA SER A 81 4.42 1.74 1.20
C SER A 81 4.47 2.92 0.23
N THR A 82 5.15 4.02 0.58
CA THR A 82 5.34 5.15 -0.34
C THR A 82 6.22 4.73 -1.53
N ALA A 83 7.29 4.00 -1.29
CA ALA A 83 8.12 3.46 -2.38
C ALA A 83 7.34 2.52 -3.31
N GLN A 84 6.38 1.75 -2.77
CA GLN A 84 5.49 0.92 -3.59
C GLN A 84 4.57 1.78 -4.47
N ASP A 85 4.03 2.88 -3.92
CA ASP A 85 3.19 3.82 -4.66
C ASP A 85 3.98 4.51 -5.78
N ASP A 86 5.22 4.93 -5.49
CA ASP A 86 6.08 5.61 -6.47
C ASP A 86 6.43 4.72 -7.68
N VAL A 87 6.61 3.41 -7.46
CA VAL A 87 7.01 2.46 -8.53
C VAL A 87 5.80 1.87 -9.26
N THR A 88 4.73 1.53 -8.53
CA THR A 88 3.59 0.78 -9.10
C THR A 88 2.27 1.54 -9.07
N GLY A 89 2.10 2.52 -8.19
CA GLY A 89 0.87 3.32 -8.06
C GLY A 89 -0.34 2.60 -7.46
N ASP A 90 -0.21 1.33 -7.06
CA ASP A 90 -1.28 0.55 -6.42
C ASP A 90 -0.72 -0.48 -5.42
N GLY A 91 -1.59 -1.07 -4.60
CA GLY A 91 -1.21 -2.14 -3.67
C GLY A 91 -0.57 -1.67 -2.36
N THR A 92 -0.56 -0.36 -2.10
CA THR A 92 0.00 0.27 -0.89
C THR A 92 -0.58 -0.35 0.39
N THR A 93 -1.91 -0.44 0.48
CA THR A 93 -2.61 -1.10 1.59
C THR A 93 -2.22 -2.57 1.74
N SER A 94 -2.14 -3.30 0.62
CA SER A 94 -1.79 -4.73 0.63
C SER A 94 -0.39 -4.97 1.15
N THR A 95 0.58 -4.12 0.79
CA THR A 95 1.97 -4.20 1.28
C THR A 95 2.03 -4.05 2.79
N VAL A 96 1.35 -3.04 3.35
CA VAL A 96 1.30 -2.83 4.81
C VAL A 96 0.67 -4.04 5.52
N LEU A 97 -0.42 -4.56 4.96
CA LEU A 97 -1.12 -5.70 5.54
C LEU A 97 -0.27 -6.98 5.51
N LEU A 98 0.45 -7.20 4.41
CA LEU A 98 1.33 -8.35 4.24
C LEU A 98 2.49 -8.30 5.24
N ILE A 99 3.13 -7.13 5.41
CA ILE A 99 4.22 -6.96 6.39
C ILE A 99 3.72 -7.22 7.82
N GLY A 100 2.56 -6.67 8.19
CA GLY A 100 1.97 -6.88 9.51
C GLY A 100 1.69 -8.36 9.79
N GLU A 101 1.08 -9.07 8.85
CA GLU A 101 0.77 -10.49 9.03
C GLU A 101 2.02 -11.37 9.01
N LEU A 102 3.02 -11.07 8.16
CA LEU A 102 4.30 -11.77 8.16
C LEU A 102 5.03 -11.66 9.49
N LEU A 103 5.03 -10.47 10.09
CA LEU A 103 5.65 -10.24 11.41
C LEU A 103 4.90 -10.96 12.52
N LYS A 104 3.57 -11.02 12.46
CA LYS A 104 2.74 -11.78 13.40
C LYS A 104 3.01 -13.29 13.31
N GLN A 105 3.11 -13.85 12.11
CA GLN A 105 3.47 -15.27 11.94
C GLN A 105 4.91 -15.56 12.37
N ALA A 106 5.83 -14.60 12.16
CA ALA A 106 7.20 -14.72 12.65
C ALA A 106 7.27 -14.65 14.20
N GLU A 107 6.38 -13.88 14.84
CA GLU A 107 6.29 -13.79 16.30
C GLU A 107 6.05 -15.15 16.93
N ASP A 108 5.04 -15.88 16.43
CA ASP A 108 4.67 -17.20 16.94
C ASP A 108 5.87 -18.18 16.90
N LEU A 109 6.61 -18.19 15.80
CA LEU A 109 7.81 -19.03 15.63
C LEU A 109 8.94 -18.63 16.58
N VAL A 110 9.15 -17.33 16.80
CA VAL A 110 10.19 -16.84 17.71
C VAL A 110 9.82 -17.14 19.17
N LEU A 111 8.53 -17.06 19.52
CA LEU A 111 8.02 -17.44 20.83
C LEU A 111 8.19 -18.94 21.13
N GLU A 112 8.12 -19.79 20.10
CA GLU A 112 8.47 -21.22 20.20
C GLU A 112 9.97 -21.48 20.40
N GLY A 113 10.82 -20.45 20.31
CA GLY A 113 12.25 -20.51 20.56
C GLY A 113 13.12 -20.58 19.31
N LEU A 114 12.55 -20.39 18.11
CA LEU A 114 13.34 -20.29 16.89
C LEU A 114 14.12 -18.98 16.86
N HIS A 115 15.40 -19.07 16.51
CA HIS A 115 16.22 -17.87 16.33
C HIS A 115 15.72 -17.06 15.12
N PRO A 116 15.47 -15.73 15.23
CA PRO A 116 14.91 -14.92 14.16
C PRO A 116 15.63 -15.03 12.82
N ARG A 117 16.95 -15.29 12.84
CA ARG A 117 17.76 -15.53 11.64
C ARG A 117 17.24 -16.69 10.78
N LEU A 118 16.79 -17.78 11.39
CA LEU A 118 16.26 -18.93 10.66
C LEU A 118 14.93 -18.58 9.98
N VAL A 119 14.11 -17.78 10.65
CA VAL A 119 12.84 -17.27 10.10
C VAL A 119 13.11 -16.39 8.87
N THR A 120 14.10 -15.49 8.95
CA THR A 120 14.48 -14.64 7.82
C THR A 120 14.99 -15.45 6.62
N GLU A 121 15.80 -16.49 6.85
CA GLU A 121 16.28 -17.38 5.77
C GLU A 121 15.11 -18.16 5.14
N GLY A 122 14.16 -18.60 5.96
CA GLY A 122 12.92 -19.21 5.48
C GLY A 122 12.11 -18.28 4.59
N PHE A 123 11.99 -17.00 4.94
CA PHE A 123 11.30 -16.00 4.13
C PHE A 123 12.03 -15.71 2.81
N GLU A 124 13.36 -15.64 2.80
CA GLU A 124 14.13 -15.48 1.56
C GLU A 124 13.90 -16.65 0.60
N TRP A 125 13.90 -17.89 1.10
CA TRP A 125 13.61 -19.08 0.30
C TRP A 125 12.18 -19.09 -0.22
N ALA A 126 11.21 -18.70 0.62
CA ALA A 126 9.81 -18.61 0.25
C ALA A 126 9.59 -17.52 -0.81
N ASN A 127 10.26 -16.38 -0.70
CA ASN A 127 10.18 -15.29 -1.66
C ASN A 127 10.68 -15.74 -3.04
N ALA A 128 11.86 -16.37 -3.10
CA ALA A 128 12.41 -16.89 -4.36
C ALA A 128 11.46 -17.90 -5.06
N LYS A 129 10.86 -18.81 -4.28
CA LYS A 129 9.86 -19.76 -4.81
C LYS A 129 8.56 -19.07 -5.25
N THR A 130 8.13 -18.05 -4.52
CA THR A 130 6.90 -17.30 -4.85
C THR A 130 7.07 -16.56 -6.17
N ILE A 131 8.21 -15.90 -6.39
CA ILE A 131 8.52 -15.24 -7.67
C ILE A 131 8.52 -16.27 -8.81
N ALA A 132 9.18 -17.42 -8.62
CA ALA A 132 9.19 -18.48 -9.63
C ALA A 132 7.79 -19.07 -9.91
N PHE A 133 6.89 -19.05 -8.92
CA PHE A 133 5.50 -19.45 -9.10
C PHE A 133 4.69 -18.38 -9.83
N LEU A 134 4.86 -17.10 -9.49
CA LEU A 134 4.17 -15.99 -10.16
C LEU A 134 4.45 -15.95 -11.67
N GLU A 135 5.68 -16.27 -12.07
CA GLU A 135 6.06 -16.39 -13.49
C GLU A 135 5.30 -17.50 -14.24
N LYS A 136 4.88 -18.56 -13.54
CA LYS A 136 4.06 -19.64 -14.10
C LYS A 136 2.57 -19.37 -13.99
N PHE A 137 2.16 -18.59 -12.99
CA PHE A 137 0.76 -18.30 -12.70
C PHE A 137 0.22 -17.16 -13.55
N LYS A 138 1.08 -16.22 -13.97
CA LYS A 138 0.68 -15.11 -14.84
C LYS A 138 0.09 -15.65 -16.16
N LYS A 139 -1.05 -15.08 -16.55
CA LYS A 139 -1.65 -15.35 -17.86
C LYS A 139 -1.10 -14.32 -18.84
N ALA A 140 -0.37 -14.79 -19.84
CA ALA A 140 0.10 -13.92 -20.92
C ALA A 140 -1.10 -13.45 -21.74
N ALA A 141 -1.27 -12.13 -21.88
CA ALA A 141 -2.17 -11.52 -22.84
C ALA A 141 -1.33 -11.06 -24.04
N PRO A 142 -1.25 -11.83 -25.14
CA PRO A 142 -0.40 -11.50 -26.28
C PRO A 142 -0.89 -10.26 -27.03
N THR A 143 -2.17 -9.94 -26.94
CA THR A 143 -2.79 -8.75 -27.49
C THR A 143 -3.46 -7.95 -26.38
N VAL A 144 -3.15 -6.66 -26.31
CA VAL A 144 -3.81 -5.73 -25.38
C VAL A 144 -5.10 -5.27 -26.06
N GLU A 145 -6.17 -6.01 -25.84
CA GLU A 145 -7.51 -5.66 -26.30
C GLU A 145 -8.13 -4.60 -25.40
N ARG A 146 -8.97 -3.73 -25.98
CA ARG A 146 -9.65 -2.66 -25.23
C ARG A 146 -10.50 -3.23 -24.10
N ASP A 147 -11.20 -4.35 -24.33
CA ASP A 147 -12.07 -4.96 -23.33
C ASP A 147 -11.29 -5.42 -22.09
N LEU A 148 -10.09 -5.98 -22.28
CA LEU A 148 -9.21 -6.36 -21.17
C LEU A 148 -8.74 -5.12 -20.38
N LEU A 149 -8.41 -4.02 -21.06
CA LEU A 149 -8.04 -2.76 -20.40
C LEU A 149 -9.20 -2.17 -19.59
N VAL A 150 -10.41 -2.24 -20.12
CA VAL A 150 -11.64 -1.83 -19.41
C VAL A 150 -11.83 -2.66 -18.15
N GLU A 151 -11.66 -3.98 -18.23
CA GLU A 151 -11.76 -4.85 -17.04
C GLU A 151 -10.69 -4.51 -15.99
N VAL A 152 -9.43 -4.34 -16.41
CA VAL A 152 -8.33 -3.97 -15.50
C VAL A 152 -8.59 -2.62 -14.84
N CYS A 153 -8.90 -1.58 -15.62
CA CYS A 153 -9.17 -0.24 -15.10
C CYS A 153 -10.39 -0.24 -14.16
N ARG A 154 -11.45 -0.97 -14.53
CA ARG A 154 -12.64 -1.15 -13.67
C ARG A 154 -12.29 -1.80 -12.34
N THR A 155 -11.41 -2.80 -12.31
CA THR A 155 -11.00 -3.43 -11.04
C THR A 155 -10.26 -2.46 -10.13
N ALA A 156 -9.34 -1.64 -10.68
CA ALA A 156 -8.61 -0.64 -9.92
C ALA A 156 -9.54 0.46 -9.38
N LEU A 157 -10.37 1.06 -10.24
CA LEU A 157 -11.24 2.19 -9.86
C LEU A 157 -12.33 1.80 -8.87
N ARG A 158 -12.90 0.59 -8.97
CA ARG A 158 -13.92 0.10 -8.03
C ARG A 158 -13.42 -0.03 -6.59
N THR A 159 -12.11 -0.06 -6.37
CA THR A 159 -11.58 -0.03 -5.01
C THR A 159 -11.67 1.36 -4.39
N LYS A 160 -11.55 2.44 -5.18
CA LYS A 160 -11.47 3.82 -4.68
C LYS A 160 -12.79 4.59 -4.79
N LEU A 161 -13.61 4.28 -5.81
CA LEU A 161 -14.82 5.04 -6.16
C LEU A 161 -16.11 4.22 -6.03
N HIS A 162 -17.24 4.92 -6.01
CA HIS A 162 -18.55 4.27 -6.11
C HIS A 162 -18.73 3.59 -7.47
N GLN A 163 -19.42 2.45 -7.52
CA GLN A 163 -19.47 1.58 -8.70
C GLN A 163 -19.92 2.29 -9.98
N LYS A 164 -21.00 3.10 -9.90
CA LYS A 164 -21.52 3.84 -11.04
C LYS A 164 -20.51 4.84 -11.61
N LEU A 165 -19.86 5.59 -10.73
CA LEU A 165 -18.85 6.58 -11.11
C LEU A 165 -17.60 5.90 -11.65
N ALA A 166 -17.17 4.79 -11.03
CA ALA A 166 -16.05 3.99 -11.48
C ALA A 166 -16.27 3.48 -12.91
N ASP A 167 -17.46 2.95 -13.22
CA ASP A 167 -17.77 2.43 -14.55
C ASP A 167 -17.76 3.54 -15.62
N HIS A 168 -18.23 4.76 -15.30
CA HIS A 168 -18.16 5.91 -16.21
C HIS A 168 -16.72 6.37 -16.46
N ILE A 169 -15.94 6.58 -15.39
CA ILE A 169 -14.54 7.02 -15.49
C ILE A 169 -13.66 5.98 -16.17
N THR A 170 -13.98 4.69 -16.03
CA THR A 170 -13.22 3.59 -16.66
C THR A 170 -13.10 3.80 -18.17
N GLU A 171 -14.20 4.15 -18.85
CA GLU A 171 -14.20 4.34 -20.30
C GLU A 171 -13.29 5.51 -20.71
N CYS A 172 -13.43 6.64 -20.01
CA CYS A 172 -12.60 7.83 -20.23
C CYS A 172 -11.10 7.55 -20.02
N VAL A 173 -10.74 6.81 -18.97
CA VAL A 173 -9.34 6.48 -18.67
C VAL A 173 -8.75 5.56 -19.75
N VAL A 174 -9.49 4.55 -20.19
CA VAL A 174 -9.02 3.63 -21.23
C VAL A 174 -8.83 4.37 -22.56
N ASP A 175 -9.78 5.23 -22.94
CA ASP A 175 -9.68 5.99 -24.19
C ASP A 175 -8.52 6.99 -24.14
N ALA A 176 -8.28 7.65 -23.00
CA ALA A 176 -7.12 8.53 -22.80
C ALA A 176 -5.78 7.77 -22.91
N VAL A 177 -5.67 6.59 -22.28
CA VAL A 177 -4.44 5.77 -22.34
C VAL A 177 -4.22 5.22 -23.75
N LEU A 178 -5.28 4.83 -24.47
CA LEU A 178 -5.18 4.38 -25.85
C LEU A 178 -4.77 5.51 -26.80
N ALA A 179 -5.18 6.76 -26.55
CA ALA A 179 -4.82 7.91 -27.36
C ALA A 179 -3.33 8.28 -27.28
N ILE A 180 -2.69 8.05 -26.14
CA ILE A 180 -1.26 8.34 -25.93
C ILE A 180 -0.35 7.16 -26.31
N ARG A 181 -0.91 5.96 -26.46
CA ARG A 181 -0.15 4.74 -26.72
C ARG A 181 0.50 4.79 -28.10
N ARG A 182 1.81 4.58 -28.14
CA ARG A 182 2.60 4.40 -29.37
C ARG A 182 3.18 3.00 -29.39
N ASP A 183 3.28 2.40 -30.58
CA ASP A 183 3.82 1.05 -30.72
C ASP A 183 5.32 1.05 -30.35
N GLY A 184 5.67 0.30 -29.30
CA GLY A 184 7.05 0.10 -28.86
C GLY A 184 7.58 1.07 -27.79
N GLU A 185 6.78 2.04 -27.34
CA GLU A 185 7.13 2.98 -26.26
C GLU A 185 6.22 2.78 -25.04
N GLU A 186 6.75 3.02 -23.84
CA GLU A 186 5.93 3.09 -22.63
C GLU A 186 5.05 4.37 -22.68
N PRO A 187 3.76 4.28 -22.31
CA PRO A 187 2.87 5.43 -22.37
C PRO A 187 3.31 6.50 -21.36
N ASP A 188 3.58 7.70 -21.84
CA ASP A 188 3.90 8.86 -21.00
C ASP A 188 2.61 9.49 -20.47
N LEU A 189 2.37 9.32 -19.17
CA LEU A 189 1.18 9.82 -18.49
C LEU A 189 1.15 11.35 -18.39
N HIS A 190 2.27 12.06 -18.60
CA HIS A 190 2.27 13.53 -18.62
C HIS A 190 1.53 14.12 -19.82
N MET A 191 1.25 13.32 -20.86
CA MET A 191 0.42 13.74 -21.99
C MET A 191 -1.08 13.81 -21.62
N ILE A 192 -1.48 13.26 -20.48
CA ILE A 192 -2.86 13.30 -19.99
C ILE A 192 -2.98 14.43 -18.96
N GLU A 193 -3.64 15.51 -19.35
CA GLU A 193 -3.95 16.61 -18.43
C GLU A 193 -5.24 16.32 -17.65
N LYS A 194 -5.17 16.41 -16.32
CA LYS A 194 -6.33 16.30 -15.44
C LYS A 194 -6.82 17.71 -15.10
N MET A 195 -7.92 18.12 -15.71
CA MET A 195 -8.59 19.39 -15.38
C MET A 195 -9.78 19.12 -14.47
N GLU A 196 -9.81 19.79 -13.33
CA GLU A 196 -10.91 19.72 -12.37
C GLU A 196 -11.81 20.95 -12.57
N MET A 197 -13.11 20.72 -12.75
CA MET A 197 -14.11 21.78 -12.83
C MET A 197 -15.11 21.61 -11.70
N HIS A 198 -15.33 22.66 -10.90
CA HIS A 198 -16.30 22.64 -9.81
C HIS A 198 -17.72 22.87 -10.35
N HIS A 199 -18.47 21.78 -10.53
CA HIS A 199 -19.90 21.77 -10.84
C HIS A 199 -20.70 21.18 -9.67
N ASP A 200 -22.02 21.41 -9.67
CA ASP A 200 -22.90 20.98 -8.58
C ASP A 200 -23.17 19.45 -8.56
N SER A 201 -22.84 18.72 -9.62
CA SER A 201 -23.16 17.29 -9.81
C SER A 201 -21.96 16.50 -10.36
N ASP A 202 -21.66 15.35 -9.75
CA ASP A 202 -20.57 14.44 -10.13
C ASP A 202 -20.70 13.85 -11.55
N MET A 203 -21.88 14.00 -12.18
CA MET A 203 -22.20 13.46 -13.52
C MET A 203 -22.43 14.56 -14.57
N ASP A 204 -22.39 15.84 -14.17
CA ASP A 204 -22.55 16.94 -15.12
C ASP A 204 -21.19 17.19 -15.79
N THR A 205 -21.14 16.91 -17.10
CA THR A 205 -19.97 17.12 -17.97
C THR A 205 -20.11 18.42 -18.74
#